data_AF-A0A285PD65-F1
#
_entry.id   AF-A0A285PD65-F1
#
_cell.length_a   1.000
_cell.length_b   1.000
_cell.length_c   1.000
_cell.angle_alpha   90.00
_cell.angle_beta   90.00
_cell.angle_gamma   90.00
#
_symmetry.space_group_name_H-M   'P 1'
#
loop_
_entity.id
_entity.type
_entity.pdbx_description
1 polymer ?
#
loop_
_entity_poly.entity_id
_entity_poly.type
_entity_poly.pdbx_seq_one_letter_code
_entity_poly.pdbx_strand_id
1 'polypeptide(L)' 'MNPVTFLRNVSKEMKKVSWPTGKELFRYTIVTVLTVAFTAIFFGLVDFGISELLNLFF' A
#
# COMPACT_ATOMS: atom_id res chain seq x y z
N MET A 1 34.58 -6.79 20.88
CA MET A 1 33.47 -5.82 20.84
C MET A 1 32.24 -6.49 21.42
N ASN A 2 31.63 -5.92 22.45
CA ASN A 2 30.54 -6.57 23.17
C ASN A 2 29.20 -6.37 22.40
N PRO A 3 28.51 -7.43 21.94
CA PRO A 3 27.31 -7.32 21.09
C PRO A 3 26.16 -6.54 21.75
N VAL A 4 26.10 -6.53 23.08
CA VAL A 4 25.15 -5.72 23.85
C VAL A 4 25.36 -4.22 23.62
N THR A 5 26.61 -3.78 23.50
CA THR A 5 26.95 -2.37 23.25
C THR A 5 26.62 -1.98 21.81
N PHE A 6 26.79 -2.90 20.85
CA PHE A 6 26.43 -2.70 19.45
C PHE A 6 24.91 -2.50 19.27
N LEU A 7 24.08 -3.40 19.83
CA LEU A 7 22.61 -3.25 19.77
C LEU A 7 22.13 -1.96 20.46
N ARG A 8 22.79 -1.56 21.56
CA ARG A 8 22.48 -0.29 22.23
C ARG A 8 22.78 0.93 21.37
N ASN A 9 23.86 0.90 20.58
CA ASN A 9 24.21 1.97 19.65
C ASN A 9 23.24 1.99 18.46
N VAL A 10 22.91 0.83 17.88
CA VAL A 10 21.90 0.72 16.80
C VAL A 10 20.55 1.27 17.25
N SER A 11 20.08 0.93 18.46
CA SER A 11 18.84 1.47 19.01
C SER A 11 18.87 3.00 19.17
N LYS A 12 20.03 3.59 19.51
CA LYS A 12 20.20 5.05 19.57
C LYS A 12 20.19 5.71 18.19
N GLU A 13 20.82 5.09 17.19
CA GLU A 13 20.79 5.57 15.80
C GLU A 13 19.37 5.48 15.22
N MET A 14 18.67 4.38 15.44
CA MET A 14 17.28 4.16 14.99
C MET A 14 16.28 5.17 15.56
N LYS A 15 16.56 5.73 16.75
CA LYS A 15 15.76 6.82 17.33
C LYS A 15 16.04 8.19 16.70
N LYS A 16 17.18 8.38 16.03
CA LYS A 16 17.49 9.60 15.26
C LYS A 16 16.88 9.56 13.86
N VAL A 17 16.58 8.36 13.35
CA VAL A 17 15.85 8.21 12.09
C VAL A 17 14.45 8.78 12.29
N SER A 18 14.11 9.79 11.50
CA SER A 18 12.78 10.41 11.49
C SER A 18 11.76 9.39 11.02
N TRP A 19 11.17 8.64 11.94
CA TRP A 19 10.02 7.83 11.63
C TRP A 19 8.86 8.75 11.28
N PRO A 20 8.22 8.57 10.11
CA PRO A 20 7.08 9.37 9.72
C PRO A 20 5.97 9.25 10.77
N THR A 21 5.43 10.38 11.18
CA THR A 21 4.26 10.42 12.08
C THR A 21 3.12 9.62 11.45
N GLY A 22 2.44 8.76 12.21
CA GLY A 22 1.40 7.85 11.68
C GLY A 22 0.27 8.52 10.89
N LYS A 23 0.05 9.83 11.08
CA LYS A 23 -0.84 10.64 10.24
C LYS A 23 -0.43 10.68 8.76
N GLU A 24 0.86 10.72 8.47
CA GLU A 24 1.36 10.79 7.10
C GLU A 24 1.24 9.44 6.40
N LEU A 25 1.57 8.35 7.11
CA LEU A 25 1.30 6.98 6.63
C LEU A 25 -0.19 6.81 6.28
N PHE A 26 -1.09 7.29 7.13
CA PHE A 26 -2.52 7.14 6.89
C PHE A 26 -2.98 7.88 5.62
N ARG A 27 -2.42 9.06 5.33
CA ARG A 27 -2.70 9.79 4.08
C ARG A 27 -2.23 9.00 2.87
N TYR A 28 -1.01 8.44 2.90
CA TYR A 28 -0.50 7.64 1.78
C TYR A 28 -1.31 6.36 1.59
N THR A 29 -1.71 5.68 2.66
CA THR A 29 -2.56 4.49 2.58
C THR A 29 -3.93 4.81 1.98
N ILE A 30 -4.55 5.93 2.34
CA ILE A 30 -5.84 6.35 1.76
C ILE A 30 -5.74 6.54 0.26
N VAL A 31 -4.70 7.24 -0.22
CA VAL A 31 -4.52 7.47 -1.66
C VAL A 31 -4.37 6.14 -2.39
N THR A 32 -3.56 5.22 -1.87
CA THR A 32 -3.38 3.89 -2.45
C THR A 32 -4.67 3.06 -2.44
N VAL A 33 -5.45 3.10 -1.37
CA VAL A 33 -6.74 2.39 -1.31
C VAL A 33 -7.72 2.94 -2.34
N LEU A 34 -7.76 4.26 -2.53
CA LEU A 34 -8.61 4.90 -3.54
C LEU A 34 -8.21 4.51 -4.96
N THR A 35 -6.91 4.48 -5.28
CA THR A 35 -6.45 4.09 -6.62
C THR A 35 -6.74 2.61 -6.92
N VAL A 36 -6.55 1.74 -5.94
CA VAL A 36 -6.89 0.31 -6.07
C VAL A 36 -8.41 0.13 -6.23
N ALA A 37 -9.23 0.80 -5.43
CA ALA A 37 -10.68 0.73 -5.52
C ALA A 37 -11.19 1.20 -6.90
N PHE A 38 -10.67 2.33 -7.40
CA PHE A 38 -11.01 2.83 -8.73
C PHE A 38 -10.65 1.80 -9.82
N THR A 39 -9.45 1.26 -9.76
CA THR A 39 -8.95 0.28 -10.75
C THR A 39 -9.79 -1.00 -10.73
N ALA A 40 -10.14 -1.50 -9.53
CA ALA A 40 -10.98 -2.68 -9.37
C ALA A 40 -12.40 -2.48 -9.96
N ILE A 41 -13.01 -1.32 -9.73
CA ILE A 41 -14.33 -0.99 -10.30
C ILE A 41 -14.26 -0.94 -11.82
N PHE A 42 -13.22 -0.30 -12.38
CA PHE A 42 -13.04 -0.21 -13.82
C PHE A 42 -12.92 -1.59 -14.46
N PHE A 43 -12.02 -2.44 -13.94
CA PHE A 43 -11.87 -3.80 -14.47
C PHE A 43 -13.14 -4.62 -14.30
N GLY A 44 -13.81 -4.57 -13.14
CA GLY A 44 -15.06 -5.29 -12.93
C GLY A 44 -16.17 -4.89 -13.91
N LEU A 45 -16.29 -3.59 -14.24
CA LEU A 45 -17.23 -3.12 -15.26
C LEU A 45 -16.86 -3.59 -16.66
N VAL A 46 -15.57 -3.55 -17.00
CA VAL A 46 -15.07 -4.01 -18.30
C VAL A 46 -15.28 -5.52 -18.47
N ASP A 47 -14.94 -6.31 -17.46
CA ASP A 47 -15.13 -7.77 -17.46
C ASP A 47 -16.61 -8.13 -17.61
N PHE A 48 -17.49 -7.43 -16.89
CA PHE A 48 -18.94 -7.62 -17.00
C PHE A 48 -19.46 -7.22 -18.39
N GLY A 49 -19.02 -6.07 -18.91
CA GLY A 49 -19.42 -5.58 -20.24
C GLY A 49 -18.95 -6.50 -21.37
N ILE A 50 -17.72 -7.02 -21.28
CA ILE A 50 -17.18 -7.99 -22.23
C ILE A 50 -17.93 -9.31 -22.12
N SER A 51 -18.21 -9.80 -20.90
CA SER A 51 -18.95 -11.04 -20.68
C SER A 51 -20.35 -11.00 -21.31
N GLU A 52 -21.07 -9.90 -21.14
CA GLU A 52 -22.41 -9.72 -21.72
C GLU A 52 -22.36 -9.60 -23.24
N LEU A 53 -21.36 -8.89 -23.78
CA LEU A 53 -21.14 -8.81 -25.23
C LEU A 53 -20.84 -10.17 -25.85
N LEU A 54 -20.03 -11.00 -25.17
CA LEU A 54 -19.72 -12.35 -25.63
C LEU A 54 -20.97 -13.25 -25.59
N ASN A 55 -21.78 -13.17 -24.53
CA ASN A 55 -23.06 -13.90 -24.44
C ASN A 55 -24.10 -13.47 -25.49
N LEU A 56 -24.02 -12.24 -26.00
CA LEU A 56 -24.90 -11.76 -27.06
C LEU A 56 -24.47 -12.23 -28.45
N PHE A 57 -23.17 -12.48 -28.65
CA PHE A 57 -22.59 -12.87 -29.95
C PHE A 57 -22.43 -14.38 -30.14
N PHE A 58 -22.29 -15.15 -29.06
CA PHE A 58 -22.23 -16.62 -29.06
C PHE A 58 -23.53 -17.23 -28.55
#